data_AF-A0AAD2ERK2-F1
#
_entry.id   AF-A0AAD2ERK2-F1
#
_cell.length_a   1.000
_cell.length_b   1.000
_cell.length_c   1.000
_cell.angle_alpha   90.00
_cell.angle_beta   90.00
_cell.angle_gamma   90.00
#
_symmetry.space_group_name_H-M   'P 1'
#
loop_
_entity.id
_entity.type
_entity.pdbx_description
1 polymer ?
#
loop_
_entity_poly.entity_id
_entity_poly.type
_entity_poly.pdbx_seq_one_letter_code
_entity_poly.pdbx_strand_id
1 'polypeptide(L)'
;MQGKGTFLAIEDIFERVRTHLLTQRCRSEDADGEPRYRGLDNRRCGVGILIDDAFYCSAIERLGVSLLRVPGDDPLACALRASGINVDDDRVVDLLVDLQDIHDLHAVEGWPAALEDVRQRLPA
;
A
#
# COMPACT_ATOMS: atom_id res chain seq x y z
N MET A 1 18.25 -21.88 4.77
CA MET A 1 17.90 -21.70 3.35
C MET A 1 16.42 -21.34 3.29
N GLN A 2 16.09 -20.06 3.36
CA GLN A 2 14.73 -19.59 3.07
C GLN A 2 14.68 -19.36 1.57
N GLY A 3 13.75 -20.04 0.89
CA GLY A 3 13.52 -19.80 -0.53
C GLY A 3 13.19 -18.34 -0.72
N LYS A 4 13.90 -17.66 -1.62
CA LYS A 4 13.49 -16.34 -2.10
C LYS A 4 12.13 -16.54 -2.77
N GLY A 5 11.05 -16.25 -2.04
CA GLY A 5 9.78 -15.97 -2.68
C GLY A 5 10.03 -14.82 -3.65
N THR A 6 9.65 -15.00 -4.91
CA THR A 6 9.75 -13.92 -5.90
C THR A 6 8.85 -12.78 -5.44
N PHE A 7 9.38 -11.56 -5.36
CA PHE A 7 8.58 -10.37 -5.09
C PHE A 7 7.52 -10.19 -6.20
N LEU A 8 6.39 -9.58 -5.86
CA LEU A 8 5.36 -9.23 -6.83
C LEU A 8 5.90 -8.24 -7.87
N ALA A 9 5.45 -8.39 -9.12
CA ALA A 9 5.69 -7.40 -10.15
C ALA A 9 4.94 -6.10 -9.81
N ILE A 10 5.46 -4.96 -10.25
CA ILE A 10 4.90 -3.65 -9.93
C ILE A 10 3.47 -3.49 -10.47
N GLU A 11 3.18 -4.12 -11.62
CA GLU A 11 1.85 -4.17 -12.25
C GLU A 11 0.87 -4.99 -11.41
N ASP A 12 1.32 -6.12 -10.84
CA ASP A 12 0.51 -6.96 -9.96
C ASP A 12 0.18 -6.24 -8.66
N ILE A 13 1.15 -5.49 -8.10
CA ILE A 13 0.95 -4.63 -6.93
C ILE A 13 -0.13 -3.59 -7.24
N PHE A 14 0.04 -2.85 -8.34
CA PHE A 14 -0.92 -1.83 -8.76
C PHE A 14 -2.32 -2.42 -8.95
N GLU A 15 -2.46 -3.52 -9.71
CA GLU A 15 -3.79 -4.07 -10.02
C GLU A 15 -4.50 -4.61 -8.79
N ARG A 16 -3.75 -5.22 -7.86
CA ARG A 16 -4.27 -5.66 -6.56
C ARG A 16 -4.81 -4.48 -5.75
N VAL A 17 -4.05 -3.39 -5.65
CA VAL A 17 -4.48 -2.19 -4.92
C VAL A 17 -5.64 -1.50 -5.60
N ARG A 18 -5.58 -1.30 -6.93
CA ARG A 18 -6.65 -0.69 -7.72
C ARG A 18 -7.96 -1.45 -7.54
N THR A 19 -7.93 -2.77 -7.72
CA THR A 19 -9.11 -3.63 -7.53
C THR A 19 -9.68 -3.49 -6.12
N HIS A 20 -8.81 -3.51 -5.11
CA HIS A 20 -9.22 -3.36 -3.72
C HIS A 20 -9.89 -2.01 -3.44
N LEU A 21 -9.24 -0.90 -3.78
CA LEU A 21 -9.78 0.45 -3.54
C LEU A 21 -11.10 0.67 -4.27
N LEU A 22 -11.22 0.24 -5.53
CA LEU A 22 -12.45 0.37 -6.32
C LEU A 22 -13.57 -0.58 -5.88
N THR A 23 -13.24 -1.67 -5.17
CA THR A 23 -14.24 -2.56 -4.57
C THR A 23 -14.71 -2.01 -3.22
N GLN A 24 -13.77 -1.58 -2.38
CA GLN A 24 -14.06 -1.05 -1.04
C GLN A 24 -14.81 0.29 -1.10
N ARG A 25 -14.46 1.18 -2.05
CA ARG A 25 -15.11 2.48 -2.31
C ARG A 25 -15.34 3.33 -1.04
N CYS A 26 -14.43 3.20 -0.08
CA CYS A 26 -14.38 4.02 1.12
C CYS A 26 -12.97 3.98 1.69
N ARG A 27 -12.61 5.02 2.44
CA ARG A 27 -11.32 5.08 3.13
C ARG A 27 -11.28 4.14 4.32
N SER A 28 -10.08 3.64 4.55
CA SER A 28 -9.67 2.91 5.73
C SER A 28 -9.15 3.91 6.76
N GLU A 29 -9.98 4.22 7.74
CA GLU A 29 -9.75 5.24 8.76
C GLU A 29 -10.08 4.68 10.14
N ASP A 30 -9.62 5.34 11.20
CA ASP A 30 -10.05 5.09 12.57
C ASP A 30 -11.29 5.92 12.96
N ALA A 31 -11.64 5.90 14.25
CA ALA A 31 -12.82 6.60 14.78
C ALA A 31 -12.71 8.13 14.72
N ASP A 32 -11.49 8.66 14.62
CA ASP A 32 -11.23 10.10 14.51
C ASP A 32 -11.13 10.56 13.05
N GLY A 33 -11.21 9.62 12.10
CA GLY A 33 -11.07 9.87 10.66
C GLY A 33 -9.63 9.88 10.18
N GLU A 34 -8.67 9.43 10.99
CA GLU A 34 -7.27 9.36 10.58
C GLU A 34 -7.03 8.12 9.72
N PRO A 35 -6.28 8.22 8.60
CA PRO A 35 -6.00 7.07 7.74
C PRO A 35 -5.26 5.94 8.45
N ARG A 36 -5.64 4.70 8.13
CA ARG A 36 -5.07 3.46 8.68
C ARG A 36 -4.80 2.45 7.59
N TYR A 37 -3.71 1.68 7.74
CA TYR A 37 -3.49 0.47 6.94
C TYR A 37 -4.60 -0.55 7.17
N ARG A 38 -5.03 -0.71 8.43
CA ARG A 38 -6.23 -1.45 8.83
C ARG A 38 -7.14 -0.56 9.66
N GLY A 39 -8.19 -0.07 9.01
CA GLY A 39 -9.20 0.78 9.61
C GLY A 39 -10.34 -0.01 10.25
N LEU A 40 -11.38 0.72 10.63
CA LEU A 40 -12.62 0.15 11.16
C LEU A 40 -13.33 -0.74 10.11
N ASP A 41 -14.24 -1.60 10.57
CA ASP A 41 -15.07 -2.47 9.74
C ASP A 41 -14.30 -3.38 8.77
N ASN A 42 -13.10 -3.84 9.17
CA ASN A 42 -12.18 -4.63 8.33
C ASN A 42 -11.70 -3.93 7.04
N ARG A 43 -11.82 -2.60 6.97
CA ARG A 43 -11.33 -1.82 5.84
C ARG A 43 -9.80 -1.84 5.83
N ARG A 44 -9.24 -1.79 4.62
CA ARG A 44 -7.80 -1.70 4.40
C ARG A 44 -7.51 -0.58 3.42
N CYS A 45 -6.44 0.18 3.63
CA CYS A 45 -5.97 1.11 2.61
C CYS A 45 -5.28 0.33 1.46
N GLY A 46 -4.80 1.05 0.45
CA GLY A 46 -4.10 0.45 -0.67
C GLY A 46 -2.83 -0.31 -0.27
N VAL A 47 -2.03 0.25 0.64
CA VAL A 47 -0.84 -0.47 1.14
C VAL A 47 -1.23 -1.56 2.14
N GLY A 48 -2.27 -1.34 2.95
CA GLY A 48 -2.72 -2.29 3.95
C GLY A 48 -3.21 -3.62 3.39
N ILE A 49 -3.78 -3.65 2.17
CA ILE A 49 -4.19 -4.90 1.52
C ILE A 49 -3.00 -5.74 1.02
N LEU A 50 -1.83 -5.13 0.86
CA LEU A 50 -0.60 -5.83 0.46
C LEU A 50 0.07 -6.54 1.63
N ILE A 51 -0.25 -6.16 2.87
CA ILE A 51 0.35 -6.73 4.07
C ILE A 51 -0.46 -7.93 4.55
N ASP A 52 0.13 -9.11 4.47
CA ASP A 52 -0.46 -10.34 4.96
C ASP A 52 -0.75 -10.25 6.46
N ASP A 53 -1.85 -10.89 6.87
CA ASP A 53 -2.30 -10.91 8.26
C ASP A 53 -1.25 -11.45 9.22
N ALA A 54 -0.38 -12.36 8.76
CA ALA A 54 0.71 -12.93 9.55
C ALA A 54 1.84 -11.94 9.88
N PHE A 55 1.98 -10.85 9.12
CA PHE A 55 3.05 -9.87 9.26
C PHE A 55 2.56 -8.48 9.69
N TYR A 56 1.24 -8.30 9.77
CA TYR A 56 0.67 -7.08 10.29
C TYR A 56 0.95 -6.92 11.79
N CYS A 57 1.36 -5.71 12.19
CA CYS A 57 1.36 -5.31 13.59
C CYS A 57 0.90 -3.85 13.73
N SER A 58 0.20 -3.53 14.84
CA SER A 58 -0.38 -2.20 15.04
C SER A 58 0.67 -1.08 15.13
N ALA A 59 1.94 -1.40 15.36
CA ALA A 59 3.02 -0.43 15.35
C ALA A 59 3.24 0.24 13.98
N ILE A 60 2.84 -0.42 12.87
CA ILE A 60 2.98 0.15 11.53
C ILE A 60 1.97 1.28 11.27
N GLU A 61 0.85 1.34 12.01
CA GLU A 61 -0.25 2.30 11.78
C GLU A 61 0.12 3.77 11.96
N ARG A 62 1.33 4.05 12.45
CA ARG A 62 1.86 5.41 12.64
C ARG A 62 3.04 5.70 11.72
N LEU A 63 3.39 4.77 10.83
CA LEU A 63 4.48 4.89 9.89
C LEU A 63 3.93 5.26 8.52
N GLY A 64 4.37 6.39 7.97
CA GLY A 64 4.03 6.76 6.60
C GLY A 64 4.84 5.97 5.59
N VAL A 65 4.25 5.65 4.45
CA VAL A 65 4.91 4.98 3.32
C VAL A 65 6.15 5.73 2.81
N SER A 66 6.22 7.04 3.02
CA SER A 66 7.40 7.86 2.67
C SER A 66 8.65 7.53 3.49
N LEU A 67 8.50 6.91 4.67
CA LEU A 67 9.64 6.45 5.48
C LEU A 67 10.42 5.32 4.79
N LEU A 68 9.78 4.58 3.88
CA LEU A 68 10.42 3.51 3.09
C LEU A 68 11.55 4.02 2.19
N ARG A 69 11.61 5.33 1.92
CA ARG A 69 12.72 5.95 1.17
C ARG A 69 14.04 5.96 1.95
N VAL A 70 13.98 5.78 3.27
CA VAL A 70 15.17 5.64 4.11
C VAL A 70 15.46 4.14 4.22
N PRO A 71 16.61 3.66 3.70
CA PRO A 71 16.95 2.25 3.81
C PRO A 71 16.97 1.79 5.27
N GLY A 72 16.25 0.71 5.56
CA GLY A 72 16.15 0.18 6.90
C GLY A 72 15.21 -1.01 7.03
N ASP A 73 15.10 -1.46 8.28
CA ASP A 73 14.24 -2.55 8.74
C ASP A 73 13.22 -2.00 9.76
N ASP A 74 12.60 -0.87 9.43
CA ASP A 74 11.46 -0.43 10.21
C ASP A 74 10.29 -1.44 10.08
N PRO A 75 9.36 -1.47 11.06
CA PRO A 75 8.29 -2.46 11.07
C PRO A 75 7.45 -2.52 9.78
N LEU A 76 7.24 -1.40 9.08
CA LEU A 76 6.49 -1.37 7.82
C LEU A 76 7.31 -2.01 6.69
N ALA A 77 8.59 -1.64 6.56
CA ALA A 77 9.49 -2.24 5.59
C ALA A 77 9.60 -3.77 5.76
N CYS A 78 9.78 -4.24 7.00
CA CYS A 78 9.83 -5.67 7.30
C CYS A 78 8.52 -6.39 6.93
N ALA A 79 7.36 -5.80 7.28
CA ALA A 79 6.06 -6.40 6.97
C ALA A 79 5.83 -6.52 5.45
N LEU A 80 6.15 -5.45 4.70
CA LEU A 80 6.02 -5.44 3.24
C LEU A 80 6.95 -6.45 2.56
N ARG A 81 8.23 -6.51 2.96
CA ARG A 81 9.17 -7.52 2.42
C ARG A 81 8.70 -8.94 2.70
N ALA A 82 8.21 -9.20 3.93
CA ALA A 82 7.69 -10.51 4.31
C ALA A 82 6.42 -10.88 3.51
N SER A 83 5.62 -9.89 3.12
CA SER A 83 4.46 -10.04 2.23
C SER A 83 4.79 -10.05 0.73
N GLY A 84 6.08 -10.11 0.36
CA GLY A 84 6.47 -10.22 -1.04
C GLY A 84 6.46 -8.89 -1.81
N ILE A 85 6.56 -7.75 -1.13
CA ILE A 85 6.71 -6.43 -1.73
C ILE A 85 8.17 -5.98 -1.64
N ASN A 86 8.76 -5.66 -2.80
CA ASN A 86 10.16 -5.22 -2.88
C ASN A 86 10.31 -3.73 -2.54
N VAL A 87 10.35 -3.37 -1.26
CA VAL A 87 10.55 -1.97 -0.83
C VAL A 87 11.98 -1.46 -0.98
N ASP A 88 12.90 -2.28 -1.50
CA ASP A 88 14.26 -1.86 -1.87
C ASP A 88 14.33 -1.33 -3.32
N ASP A 89 13.24 -1.42 -4.09
CA ASP A 89 13.10 -0.82 -5.42
C ASP A 89 12.36 0.52 -5.30
N ASP A 90 13.05 1.62 -5.60
CA ASP A 90 12.48 2.98 -5.52
C ASP A 90 11.19 3.13 -6.33
N ARG A 91 11.03 2.41 -7.45
CA ARG A 91 9.81 2.47 -8.26
C ARG A 91 8.61 1.85 -7.55
N VAL A 92 8.85 0.80 -6.76
CA VAL A 92 7.81 0.19 -5.92
C VAL A 92 7.46 1.16 -4.80
N VAL A 93 8.45 1.81 -4.16
CA VAL A 93 8.19 2.81 -3.13
C VAL A 93 7.40 4.00 -3.68
N ASP A 94 7.76 4.51 -4.87
CA ASP A 94 7.03 5.58 -5.56
C ASP A 94 5.57 5.18 -5.83
N LEU A 95 5.34 3.95 -6.31
CA LEU A 95 3.98 3.44 -6.51
C LEU A 95 3.19 3.38 -5.19
N LEU A 96 3.79 2.88 -4.11
CA LEU A 96 3.12 2.79 -2.81
C LEU A 96 2.76 4.18 -2.26
N VAL A 97 3.63 5.17 -2.47
CA VAL A 97 3.36 6.58 -2.11
C VAL A 97 2.18 7.11 -2.92
N ASP A 98 2.20 6.98 -4.24
CA ASP A 98 1.12 7.46 -5.11
C ASP A 98 -0.24 6.84 -4.74
N LEU A 99 -0.27 5.53 -4.46
CA LEU A 99 -1.50 4.82 -4.08
C LEU A 99 -2.02 5.25 -2.70
N GLN A 100 -1.12 5.55 -1.76
CA GLN A 100 -1.49 6.06 -0.45
C GLN A 100 -2.00 7.50 -0.53
N ASP A 101 -1.36 8.35 -1.35
CA ASP A 101 -1.81 9.73 -1.59
C ASP A 101 -3.21 9.77 -2.22
N ILE A 102 -3.52 8.87 -3.17
CA ILE A 102 -4.88 8.74 -3.71
C ILE A 102 -5.89 8.40 -2.61
N HIS A 103 -5.57 7.43 -1.76
CA HIS A 103 -6.45 7.02 -0.66
C HIS A 103 -6.69 8.17 0.33
N ASP A 104 -5.62 8.85 0.75
CA ASP A 104 -5.64 9.83 1.84
C ASP A 104 -6.16 11.20 1.38
N LEU A 105 -5.79 11.64 0.18
CA LEU A 105 -6.00 13.04 -0.25
C LEU A 105 -7.15 13.21 -1.25
N HIS A 106 -7.47 12.18 -2.04
CA HIS A 106 -8.50 12.30 -3.08
C HIS A 106 -9.87 11.90 -2.56
N ALA A 107 -10.93 12.60 -3.01
CA ALA A 107 -12.30 12.13 -2.84
C ALA A 107 -12.48 10.77 -3.54
N VAL A 108 -13.28 9.88 -2.94
CA VAL A 108 -13.46 8.49 -3.41
C VAL A 108 -13.96 8.44 -4.86
N GLU A 109 -14.80 9.40 -5.26
CA GLU A 109 -15.33 9.53 -6.62
C GLU A 109 -14.23 9.83 -7.65
N GLY A 110 -13.12 10.44 -7.21
CA GLY A 110 -11.96 10.75 -8.04
C GLY A 110 -10.94 9.61 -8.15
N TRP A 111 -11.04 8.55 -7.33
CA TRP A 111 -10.09 7.43 -7.35
C TRP A 111 -9.96 6.75 -8.72
N PRO A 112 -11.04 6.47 -9.48
CA PRO A 112 -10.90 5.81 -10.78
C PRO A 112 -10.01 6.57 -11.76
N ALA A 113 -10.14 7.89 -11.82
CA ALA A 113 -9.34 8.74 -12.70
C ALA A 113 -7.88 8.82 -12.22
N ALA A 114 -7.67 9.05 -10.92
CA ALA A 114 -6.31 9.15 -10.36
C ALA A 114 -5.53 7.83 -10.48
N LEU A 115 -6.20 6.69 -10.31
CA LEU A 115 -5.58 5.37 -10.51
C LEU A 115 -5.21 5.13 -11.98
N GLU A 116 -5.98 5.66 -12.93
CA GLU A 116 -5.63 5.60 -14.35
C GLU A 116 -4.37 6.41 -14.65
N ASP A 117 -4.22 7.60 -14.05
CA ASP A 117 -3.01 8.43 -14.18
C ASP A 117 -1.76 7.73 -13.62
N VAL A 118 -1.91 6.95 -12.53
CA VAL A 118 -0.82 6.09 -12.01
C VAL A 118 -0.50 4.98 -13.01
N ARG A 119 -1.51 4.28 -13.54
CA ARG A 119 -1.31 3.18 -14.50
C ARG A 119 -0.50 3.60 -15.71
N GLN A 120 -0.75 4.80 -16.24
CA GLN A 120 -0.04 5.33 -17.41
C GLN A 120 1.44 5.64 -17.17
N ARG A 121 1.86 5.75 -15.91
CA ARG A 121 3.25 6.01 -15.51
C ARG A 121 4.02 4.74 -15.14
N LEU A 122 3.35 3.59 -15.05
CA LEU A 122 4.02 2.32 -14.77
C LEU A 122 4.99 1.96 -15.91
N PRO A 123 6.15 1.37 -15.60
CA PRO A 123 7.05 0.87 -16.63
C PRO A 123 6.36 -0.19 -17.49
N ALA A 124 6.73 -0.25 -18.77
CA ALA A 124 6.21 -1.21 -19.74
C ALA A 124 6.92 -2.57 -19.68
#